data_AF-A0A6G2Q9N4-F1
#
_entry.id   AF-A0A6G2Q9N4-F1
#
_cell.length_a   1.000
_cell.length_b   1.000
_cell.length_c   1.000
_cell.angle_alpha   90.00
_cell.angle_beta   90.00
_cell.angle_gamma   90.00
#
_symmetry.space_group_name_H-M   'P 1'
#
loop_
_entity.id
_entity.type
_entity.pdbx_description
1 polymer ?
#
loop_
_entity_poly.entity_id
_entity_poly.type
_entity_poly.pdbx_seq_one_letter_code
_entity_poly.pdbx_strand_id
1 'polypeptide(L)'
;FYLHVDTAETSTSTAYDKLTVTAGSTTLASYSNLNKATGYVQKTFDLSSLAGQTVTLKFNGVEDSSLQTSFVVDDASVTTS
;
A
#
# COMPACT_ATOMS: atom_id res chain seq x y z
N PHE A 1 7.31 -2.02 6.13
CA PHE A 1 6.89 -0.59 6.16
C PHE A 1 5.69 -0.45 7.06
N TYR A 2 5.40 0.76 7.49
CA TYR A 2 4.16 1.12 8.16
C TYR A 2 3.25 1.87 7.19
N LEU A 3 1.95 1.60 7.28
CA LEU A 3 0.94 2.25 6.47
C LEU A 3 -0.09 2.92 7.36
N HIS A 4 -0.33 4.20 7.12
CA HIS A 4 -1.51 4.91 7.60
C HIS A 4 -2.33 5.35 6.39
N VAL A 5 -3.65 5.14 6.46
CA VAL A 5 -4.59 5.61 5.45
C VAL A 5 -5.55 6.57 6.12
N ASP A 6 -5.65 7.77 5.58
CA ASP A 6 -6.61 8.79 5.97
C ASP A 6 -7.45 9.18 4.75
N THR A 7 -8.73 9.47 4.94
CA THR A 7 -9.62 9.80 3.82
C THR A 7 -10.80 10.63 4.28
N ALA A 8 -11.16 11.60 3.45
CA ALA A 8 -12.41 12.33 3.55
C ALA A 8 -13.61 11.55 2.97
N GLU A 9 -13.37 10.45 2.26
CA GLU A 9 -14.42 9.60 1.71
C GLU A 9 -15.32 9.00 2.81
N THR A 10 -16.63 9.02 2.56
CA THR A 10 -17.65 8.55 3.50
C THR A 10 -18.19 7.16 3.16
N SER A 11 -17.91 6.66 1.96
CA SER A 11 -18.34 5.32 1.55
C SER A 11 -17.69 4.25 2.43
N THR A 12 -18.47 3.22 2.74
CA THR A 12 -18.03 2.05 3.53
C THR A 12 -17.88 0.79 2.69
N SER A 13 -18.24 0.84 1.40
CA SER A 13 -18.24 -0.33 0.51
C SER A 13 -17.55 -0.09 -0.83
N THR A 14 -17.36 1.17 -1.23
CA THR A 14 -16.72 1.52 -2.51
C THR A 14 -15.26 1.93 -2.29
N ALA A 15 -14.36 1.19 -2.93
CA ALA A 15 -12.94 1.51 -2.99
C ALA A 15 -12.68 2.45 -4.19
N TYR A 16 -12.80 3.76 -3.97
CA TYR A 16 -12.56 4.80 -4.98
C TYR A 16 -11.06 4.94 -5.24
N ASP A 17 -10.32 5.26 -4.17
CA ASP A 17 -8.87 5.45 -4.22
C ASP A 17 -8.15 4.18 -3.82
N LYS A 18 -7.01 3.90 -4.47
CA LYS A 18 -6.28 2.65 -4.25
C LYS A 18 -4.79 2.86 -4.15
N LEU A 19 -4.17 2.16 -3.21
CA LEU A 19 -2.74 1.93 -3.15
C LEU A 19 -2.46 0.46 -3.47
N THR A 20 -1.76 0.21 -4.57
CA THR A 20 -1.29 -1.15 -4.91
C THR A 20 0.21 -1.24 -4.66
N VAL A 21 0.63 -2.31 -3.98
CA VAL A 21 2.04 -2.63 -3.73
C VAL A 21 2.43 -3.83 -4.57
N THR A 22 3.44 -3.69 -5.42
CA THR A 22 3.95 -4.79 -6.27
C THR A 22 5.45 -5.00 -6.09
N ALA A 23 5.90 -6.23 -6.31
CA ALA A 23 7.30 -6.60 -6.47
C ALA A 23 7.48 -7.25 -7.84
N GLY A 24 8.08 -6.54 -8.80
CA GLY A 24 8.05 -6.96 -10.20
C GLY A 24 6.61 -7.05 -10.72
N SER A 25 6.21 -8.21 -11.22
CA SER A 25 4.84 -8.50 -11.69
C SER A 25 3.91 -9.03 -10.57
N THR A 26 4.44 -9.31 -9.38
CA THR A 26 3.66 -9.86 -8.26
C THR A 26 2.99 -8.74 -7.47
N THR A 27 1.67 -8.79 -7.34
CA THR A 27 0.94 -7.92 -6.40
C THR A 27 1.07 -8.48 -4.97
N LEU A 28 1.63 -7.69 -4.06
CA LEU A 28 1.78 -8.03 -2.65
C LEU A 28 0.53 -7.66 -1.85
N ALA A 29 -0.04 -6.48 -2.11
CA ALA A 29 -1.25 -6.01 -1.47
C ALA A 29 -1.95 -4.90 -2.27
N SER A 30 -3.25 -4.74 -2.01
CA SER A 30 -4.05 -3.60 -2.43
C SER A 30 -4.78 -3.02 -1.22
N TYR A 31 -4.68 -1.71 -1.04
CA TYR A 31 -5.38 -0.92 -0.02
C TYR A 31 -6.24 0.15 -0.70
N SER A 32 -7.15 0.74 0.04
CA SER A 32 -8.07 1.78 -0.45
C SER A 32 -8.49 2.74 0.67
N ASN A 33 -9.28 3.75 0.31
CA ASN A 33 -10.01 4.61 1.25
C ASN A 33 -10.80 3.80 2.32
N LEU A 34 -11.25 2.59 1.99
CA LEU A 34 -11.93 1.70 2.95
C LEU A 34 -11.01 1.15 4.05
N ASN A 35 -9.70 1.27 3.90
CA ASN A 35 -8.70 0.81 4.88
C ASN A 35 -8.29 1.90 5.85
N LYS A 36 -9.00 3.04 5.90
CA LYS A 36 -8.73 4.11 6.87
C LYS A 36 -8.72 3.58 8.30
N ALA A 37 -7.72 3.97 9.07
CA ALA A 37 -7.56 3.53 10.45
C ALA A 37 -6.77 4.57 11.23
N THR A 38 -7.02 4.65 12.54
CA THR A 38 -6.24 5.50 13.43
C THR A 38 -4.81 5.00 13.52
N GLY A 39 -3.83 5.85 13.19
CA GLY A 39 -2.41 5.55 13.32
C GLY A 39 -1.87 4.61 12.24
N TYR A 40 -0.61 4.24 12.44
CA TYR A 40 0.16 3.42 11.50
C TYR A 40 0.03 1.92 11.80
N VAL A 41 -0.07 1.12 10.75
CA VAL A 41 -0.13 -0.35 10.82
C VAL A 41 1.06 -0.95 10.09
N GLN A 42 1.81 -1.82 10.76
CA GLN A 42 2.94 -2.52 10.15
C GLN A 42 2.47 -3.49 9.05
N LYS A 43 3.11 -3.44 7.89
CA LYS A 43 2.94 -4.36 6.77
C LYS A 43 4.26 -5.07 6.47
N THR A 44 4.16 -6.39 6.36
CA THR A 44 5.28 -7.30 6.10
C THR A 44 4.88 -8.29 5.02
N PHE A 45 5.79 -8.54 4.09
CA PHE A 45 5.62 -9.49 2.98
C PHE A 45 6.86 -10.35 2.87
N ASP A 46 6.68 -11.64 2.62
CA ASP A 46 7.79 -12.52 2.26
C ASP A 46 8.12 -12.32 0.77
N LEU A 47 9.39 -12.04 0.48
CA LEU A 47 9.94 -11.86 -0.87
C LEU A 47 10.89 -12.99 -1.26
N SER A 48 10.97 -14.07 -0.48
CA SER A 48 11.89 -15.19 -0.69
C SER A 48 11.78 -15.82 -2.10
N SER A 49 10.58 -15.83 -2.69
CA SER A 49 10.35 -16.31 -4.07
C SER A 49 11.03 -15.47 -5.15
N LEU A 50 11.47 -14.26 -4.82
CA LEU A 50 12.16 -13.32 -5.70
C LEU A 50 13.67 -13.28 -5.44
N ALA A 51 14.19 -14.15 -4.57
CA ALA A 51 15.61 -14.22 -4.26
C ALA A 51 16.47 -14.46 -5.53
N GLY A 52 17.60 -13.76 -5.61
CA GLY A 52 18.50 -13.82 -6.77
C GLY A 52 18.04 -13.01 -8.00
N GLN A 53 16.89 -12.33 -7.93
CA GLN A 53 16.40 -11.47 -9.00
C GLN A 53 16.55 -9.99 -8.63
N THR A 54 16.70 -9.14 -9.65
CA THR A 54 16.52 -7.69 -9.47
C THR A 54 15.04 -7.37 -9.71
N VAL A 55 14.34 -6.97 -8.66
CA VAL A 55 12.91 -6.64 -8.71
C VAL A 55 12.68 -5.20 -8.25
N THR A 56 11.73 -4.52 -8.89
CA THR A 56 11.27 -3.20 -8.43
C THR A 56 10.12 -3.40 -7.45
N LEU A 57 10.27 -2.85 -6.24
CA LEU A 57 9.14 -2.61 -5.35
C LEU A 57 8.46 -1.31 -5.75
N LYS A 58 7.17 -1.38 -6.09
CA LYS A 58 6.38 -0.22 -6.51
C LYS A 58 5.20 -0.02 -5.57
N PHE A 59 5.07 1.20 -5.07
CA PHE A 59 3.89 1.71 -4.40
C PHE A 59 3.14 2.60 -5.40
N ASN A 60 1.92 2.22 -5.77
CA ASN A 60 1.13 2.91 -6.77
C ASN A 60 -0.18 3.40 -6.16
N GLY A 61 -0.16 4.62 -5.64
CA GLY A 61 -1.36 5.34 -5.19
C GLY A 61 -2.06 6.01 -6.36
N VAL A 62 -3.37 5.82 -6.46
CA VAL A 62 -4.25 6.52 -7.42
C VAL A 62 -5.47 6.98 -6.66
N GLU A 63 -5.68 8.29 -6.69
CA GLU A 63 -6.91 8.92 -6.24
C GLU A 63 -7.80 9.26 -7.45
N ASP A 64 -9.11 9.32 -7.23
CA ASP A 64 -10.00 9.98 -8.18
C ASP A 64 -9.97 11.52 -8.01
N SER A 65 -10.85 12.23 -8.71
CA SER A 65 -10.87 13.70 -8.69
C SER A 65 -11.67 14.31 -7.53
N SER A 66 -12.25 13.49 -6.65
CA SER A 66 -13.26 13.88 -5.66
C SER A 66 -12.65 14.11 -4.27
N LEU A 67 -13.03 13.32 -3.25
CA LEU A 67 -12.55 13.53 -1.88
C LEU A 67 -11.19 12.87 -1.72
N GLN A 68 -10.33 13.48 -0.93
CA GLN A 68 -8.95 13.03 -0.78
C GLN A 68 -8.86 11.68 -0.06
N THR A 69 -7.84 10.91 -0.42
CA THR A 69 -7.32 9.80 0.37
C THR A 69 -5.79 9.85 0.45
N SER A 70 -5.25 10.10 1.63
CA SER A 70 -3.81 10.04 1.88
C SER A 70 -3.37 8.60 2.18
N PHE A 71 -2.48 8.08 1.34
CA PHE A 71 -1.73 6.86 1.62
C PHE A 71 -0.33 7.20 2.14
N VAL A 72 -0.12 7.11 3.45
CA VAL A 72 1.15 7.48 4.10
C VAL A 72 1.97 6.23 4.38
N VAL A 73 3.08 6.11 3.66
CA VAL A 73 4.06 5.02 3.80
C VAL A 73 5.24 5.52 4.62
N ASP A 74 5.59 4.79 5.67
CA ASP A 74 6.71 5.13 6.56
C ASP A 74 7.61 3.91 6.82
N ASP A 75 8.87 4.16 7.16
CA ASP A 75 9.92 3.16 7.46
C ASP A 75 9.91 1.97 6.49
N ALA A 76 10.04 2.25 5.19
CA ALA A 76 10.15 1.22 4.17
C ALA A 76 11.54 0.57 4.20
N SER A 77 11.59 -0.72 4.55
CA SER A 77 12.83 -1.49 4.64
C SER A 77 12.69 -2.85 3.97
N VAL A 78 13.83 -3.39 3.52
CA VAL A 78 14.00 -4.76 3.02
C VAL A 78 15.09 -5.40 3.85
N THR A 79 14.86 -6.62 4.32
CA THR A 79 15.87 -7.42 5.03
C THR A 79 16.28 -8.59 4.14
N THR A 80 17.58 -8.77 3.94
CA THR A 80 18.17 -9.88 3.19
C THR A 80 19.08 -10.69 4.11
N SER A 81 19.18 -11.99 3.84
CA SER A 81 20.08 -12.92 4.55
C SER A 81 21.47 -12.97 3.93
#